data_AF-A0A821SBX9-F1
#
_entry.id   AF-A0A821SBX9-F1
#
_cell.length_a   1.000
_cell.length_b   1.000
_cell.length_c   1.000
_cell.angle_alpha   90.00
_cell.angle_beta   90.00
_cell.angle_gamma   90.00
#
_symmetry.space_group_name_H-M   'P 1'
#
loop_
_entity.id
_entity.type
_entity.pdbx_description
1 polymer ?
#
loop_
_entity_poly.entity_id
_entity_poly.type
_entity_poly.pdbx_seq_one_letter_code
_entity_poly.pdbx_strand_id
1 'polypeptide(L)'
;MSSSLCAIKQPCKNNGTCNGTHYSYDCSCPCGFNGTDCEFDYRPCTCNETSDSLFVCACLSGWQGVHCESMVNFCDNNPCLNNGVCRPLLENYTCECPGDCYCGRLCQISSPKTIMFKTISKSFAYISILAVAAVAMFVITMDMLKYCFESVDLCPDNDALNFTTIFLITFGSGPTLFSNKTPADFNFTTSHSQSFTFDVNDGMFAFVNEVPDLNNGWHGNASDYTTNDTDGYMFLVNVQGIDPQIFNYKIDDLHIGRLYEFSAYVANVVRKEKCLNKPNIRFEVRAINESGNVIAKKGTGDVPACYNMSWSKYDISFETTHSSVVLLMLSNVAEGSGNDLAIDDIELRVYSTNDLDDTSTTG
;
A
#
# COMPACT_ATOMS: atom_id res chain seq x y z
N MET A 1 38.59 36.39 -32.21
CA MET A 1 37.75 35.19 -32.42
C MET A 1 36.63 35.24 -31.39
N SER A 2 35.38 35.22 -31.84
CA SER A 2 34.21 35.33 -30.97
C SER A 2 33.93 33.95 -30.37
N SER A 3 34.08 33.81 -29.04
CA SER A 3 33.84 32.57 -28.30
C SER A 3 32.34 32.32 -28.16
N SER A 4 31.89 31.08 -28.37
CA SER A 4 30.47 30.71 -28.27
C SER A 4 29.96 30.82 -26.84
N LEU A 5 28.65 31.03 -26.70
CA LEU A 5 27.98 31.10 -25.40
C LEU A 5 28.15 29.80 -24.60
N CYS A 6 28.24 28.65 -25.29
CA CYS A 6 28.58 27.36 -24.69
C CYS A 6 29.93 27.37 -23.95
N ALA A 7 30.96 28.00 -24.54
CA ALA A 7 32.28 28.07 -23.92
C ALA A 7 32.35 29.05 -22.75
N ILE A 8 31.48 30.07 -22.73
CA ILE A 8 31.49 31.12 -21.70
C ILE A 8 30.61 30.75 -20.50
N LYS A 9 29.40 30.23 -20.75
CA LYS A 9 28.40 29.99 -19.71
C LYS A 9 28.23 28.53 -19.30
N GLN A 10 28.58 27.58 -20.17
CA GLN A 10 28.28 26.15 -19.98
C GLN A 10 26.84 25.91 -19.49
N PRO A 11 25.83 26.30 -20.28
CA PRO A 11 24.43 26.30 -19.83
C PRO A 11 23.87 24.89 -19.61
N CYS A 12 24.22 23.91 -20.46
CA CYS A 12 23.67 22.56 -20.40
C CYS A 12 24.09 21.80 -19.13
N LYS A 13 23.09 21.28 -18.42
CA LYS A 13 23.17 20.48 -17.21
C LYS A 13 23.14 18.99 -17.53
N ASN A 14 23.35 18.17 -16.49
CA ASN A 14 23.19 16.72 -16.53
C ASN A 14 23.89 16.04 -17.73
N ASN A 15 25.09 16.51 -18.08
CA ASN A 15 25.90 16.02 -19.19
C ASN A 15 25.31 16.26 -20.59
N GLY A 16 24.45 17.28 -20.75
CA GLY A 16 23.96 17.75 -22.04
C GLY A 16 25.06 18.28 -22.95
N THR A 17 24.96 17.97 -24.24
CA THR A 17 25.89 18.45 -25.26
C THR A 17 25.48 19.84 -25.70
N CYS A 18 26.35 20.84 -25.50
CA CYS A 18 26.06 22.23 -25.84
C CYS A 18 26.50 22.57 -27.26
N ASN A 19 25.54 22.97 -28.10
CA ASN A 19 25.78 23.48 -29.45
C ASN A 19 25.39 24.96 -29.49
N GLY A 20 26.31 25.87 -29.81
CA GLY A 20 25.98 27.30 -29.73
C GLY A 20 26.90 28.24 -30.48
N THR A 21 26.34 29.41 -30.79
CA THR A 21 27.03 30.56 -31.37
C THR A 21 27.42 31.55 -30.28
N HIS A 22 27.90 32.75 -30.64
CA HIS A 22 28.21 33.79 -29.66
C HIS A 22 26.97 34.32 -28.92
N TYR A 23 25.79 34.28 -29.54
CA TYR A 23 24.56 34.89 -29.00
C TYR A 23 23.49 33.88 -28.62
N SER A 24 23.61 32.63 -29.03
CA SER A 24 22.62 31.58 -28.79
C SER A 24 23.28 30.25 -28.46
N TYR A 25 22.54 29.36 -27.82
CA TYR A 25 22.92 27.99 -27.58
C TYR A 25 21.69 27.10 -27.67
N ASP A 26 21.94 25.80 -27.81
CA ASP A 26 20.98 24.73 -27.80
C ASP A 26 21.62 23.53 -27.08
N CYS A 27 20.87 22.88 -26.21
CA CYS A 27 21.35 21.76 -25.41
C CYS A 27 20.74 20.47 -25.93
N SER A 28 21.58 19.57 -26.42
CA SER A 28 21.17 18.19 -26.69
C SER A 28 21.24 17.39 -25.39
N CYS A 29 20.08 17.18 -24.77
CA CYS A 29 19.96 16.51 -23.49
C CYS A 29 20.19 15.00 -23.60
N PRO A 30 20.88 14.38 -22.62
CA PRO A 30 21.01 12.94 -22.56
C PRO A 30 19.68 12.30 -22.09
N CYS A 31 19.54 11.01 -22.40
CA CYS A 31 18.37 10.21 -22.03
C CYS A 31 18.05 10.33 -20.53
N GLY A 32 16.76 10.52 -20.21
CA GLY A 32 16.29 10.75 -18.84
C GLY A 32 16.31 12.21 -18.37
N PHE A 33 16.70 13.16 -19.23
CA PHE A 33 16.69 14.60 -18.91
C PHE A 33 16.00 15.43 -19.98
N ASN A 34 15.28 16.47 -19.56
CA ASN A 34 14.69 17.46 -20.46
C ASN A 34 14.87 18.88 -19.93
N GLY A 35 14.40 19.85 -20.69
CA GLY A 35 14.49 21.27 -20.38
C GLY A 35 15.41 21.98 -21.35
N THR A 36 15.41 23.31 -21.31
CA THR A 36 16.22 24.11 -22.25
C THR A 36 17.71 23.95 -21.95
N ASP A 37 18.03 23.69 -20.68
CA ASP A 37 19.36 23.46 -20.15
C ASP A 37 19.54 22.01 -19.68
N CYS A 38 18.64 21.08 -20.03
CA CYS A 38 18.65 19.69 -19.52
C CYS A 38 18.55 19.58 -18.01
N GLU A 39 17.89 20.55 -17.38
CA GLU A 39 17.81 20.73 -15.93
C GLU A 39 16.81 19.82 -15.24
N PHE A 40 15.83 19.28 -15.97
CA PHE A 40 14.78 18.44 -15.43
C PHE A 40 15.12 16.96 -15.60
N ASP A 41 15.05 16.26 -14.48
CA ASP A 41 15.19 14.82 -14.41
C ASP A 41 13.83 14.17 -14.71
N TYR A 42 13.76 13.44 -15.83
CA TYR A 42 12.58 12.79 -16.35
C TYR A 42 12.83 11.27 -16.39
N ARG A 43 12.69 10.60 -15.23
CA ARG A 43 12.92 9.16 -15.10
C ARG A 43 11.66 8.39 -14.69
N PRO A 44 10.92 7.88 -15.69
CA PRO A 44 10.36 6.55 -15.61
C PRO A 44 10.92 5.64 -16.73
N CYS A 45 12.19 5.82 -17.10
CA CYS A 45 12.84 5.04 -18.16
C CYS A 45 14.24 4.53 -17.78
N THR A 46 14.57 3.33 -18.26
CA THR A 46 15.93 2.76 -18.25
C THR A 46 16.50 2.83 -19.67
N CYS A 47 17.66 3.47 -19.84
CA CYS A 47 18.25 3.70 -21.17
C CYS A 47 19.16 2.53 -21.57
N ASN A 48 18.93 1.94 -22.75
CA ASN A 48 19.86 0.99 -23.36
C ASN A 48 20.67 1.68 -24.46
N GLU A 49 22.00 1.57 -24.43
CA GLU A 49 22.86 2.09 -25.49
C GLU A 49 22.79 1.17 -26.72
N THR A 50 22.41 1.72 -27.88
CA THR A 50 22.60 1.06 -29.17
C THR A 50 23.72 1.74 -29.95
N SER A 51 24.38 0.98 -30.82
CA SER A 51 25.65 1.32 -31.49
C SER A 51 25.63 2.55 -32.42
N ASP A 52 24.48 3.21 -32.61
CA ASP A 52 24.31 4.32 -33.56
C ASP A 52 23.85 5.65 -32.90
N SER A 53 24.12 5.86 -31.61
CA SER A 53 23.76 7.12 -30.89
C SER A 53 22.24 7.34 -30.76
N LEU A 54 21.44 6.30 -31.00
CA LEU A 54 19.99 6.29 -30.79
C LEU A 54 19.71 5.59 -29.46
N PHE A 55 19.14 6.32 -28.51
CA PHE A 55 18.70 5.77 -27.23
C PHE A 55 17.28 5.25 -27.36
N VAL A 56 17.06 4.01 -26.91
CA VAL A 56 15.71 3.43 -26.76
C VAL A 56 15.39 3.38 -25.28
N CYS A 57 14.29 4.01 -24.88
CA CYS A 57 13.82 3.97 -23.49
C CYS A 57 13.05 2.67 -23.23
N ALA A 58 13.47 1.91 -22.22
CA ALA A 58 12.63 0.88 -21.62
C ALA A 58 11.79 1.53 -20.51
N CYS A 59 10.48 1.61 -20.70
CA CYS A 59 9.59 2.26 -19.73
C CYS A 59 9.39 1.40 -18.49
N LEU A 60 9.37 2.05 -17.32
CA LEU A 60 8.88 1.45 -16.10
C LEU A 60 7.40 1.08 -16.27
N SER A 61 6.95 0.07 -15.52
CA SER A 61 5.55 -0.34 -15.49
C SER A 61 4.62 0.87 -15.29
N GLY A 62 3.57 0.94 -16.12
CA GLY A 62 2.66 2.08 -16.10
C GLY A 62 3.00 3.24 -17.03
N TRP A 63 4.13 3.20 -17.74
CA TRP A 63 4.57 4.26 -18.67
C TRP A 63 4.77 3.74 -20.09
N GLN A 64 4.56 4.62 -21.07
CA GLN A 64 4.66 4.35 -22.51
C GLN A 64 5.13 5.59 -23.28
N GLY A 65 5.47 5.39 -24.55
CA GLY A 65 6.03 6.42 -25.43
C GLY A 65 7.50 6.15 -25.74
N VAL A 66 8.05 6.85 -26.72
CA VAL A 66 9.45 6.66 -27.16
C VAL A 66 10.43 7.06 -26.06
N HIS A 67 10.00 7.96 -25.19
CA HIS A 67 10.74 8.48 -24.05
C HIS A 67 10.02 8.24 -22.72
N CYS A 68 9.06 7.30 -22.70
CA CYS A 68 8.20 7.04 -21.54
C CYS A 68 7.49 8.30 -21.04
N GLU A 69 7.15 9.17 -21.98
CA GLU A 69 6.64 10.52 -21.74
C GLU A 69 5.17 10.55 -21.29
N SER A 70 4.50 9.39 -21.36
CA SER A 70 3.07 9.27 -21.11
C SER A 70 2.77 8.06 -20.24
N MET A 71 1.77 8.18 -19.37
CA MET A 71 1.26 7.02 -18.64
C MET A 71 0.49 6.10 -19.59
N VAL A 72 0.60 4.79 -19.36
CA VAL A 72 -0.27 3.82 -20.02
C VAL A 72 -1.70 4.14 -19.61
N ASN A 73 -2.53 4.47 -20.58
CA ASN A 73 -3.94 4.68 -20.32
C ASN A 73 -4.65 3.32 -20.37
N PHE A 74 -4.78 2.67 -19.22
CA PHE A 74 -5.49 1.39 -19.12
C PHE A 74 -6.99 1.48 -19.47
N CYS A 75 -7.52 2.68 -19.69
CA CYS A 75 -8.87 2.90 -20.21
C CYS A 75 -8.97 2.94 -21.75
N ASP A 76 -7.87 2.87 -22.51
CA ASP A 76 -7.88 3.03 -23.98
C ASP A 76 -8.80 2.03 -24.71
N ASN A 77 -9.03 0.85 -24.11
CA ASN A 77 -9.91 -0.17 -24.66
C ASN A 77 -11.36 -0.11 -24.11
N ASN A 78 -11.72 0.96 -23.40
CA ASN A 78 -13.02 1.13 -22.73
C ASN A 78 -13.46 -0.12 -21.97
N PRO A 79 -12.69 -0.54 -20.95
CA PRO A 79 -12.95 -1.80 -20.25
C PRO A 79 -14.25 -1.79 -19.45
N CYS A 80 -14.78 -0.61 -19.10
CA CYS A 80 -16.04 -0.45 -18.38
C CYS A 80 -17.24 -0.65 -19.30
N LEU A 81 -18.06 -1.66 -18.99
CA LEU A 81 -19.31 -1.97 -19.69
C LEU A 81 -20.45 -1.05 -19.21
N ASN A 82 -21.59 -1.14 -19.89
CA ASN A 82 -22.85 -0.46 -19.52
C ASN A 82 -22.71 1.06 -19.26
N ASN A 83 -21.87 1.75 -20.04
CA ASN A 83 -21.58 3.19 -19.91
C ASN A 83 -20.88 3.60 -18.59
N GLY A 84 -20.11 2.70 -17.97
CA GLY A 84 -19.23 3.06 -16.86
C GLY A 84 -18.15 4.06 -17.26
N VAL A 85 -17.84 5.00 -16.37
CA VAL A 85 -16.74 5.97 -16.55
C VAL A 85 -15.44 5.31 -16.09
N CYS A 86 -14.52 5.10 -17.01
CA CYS A 86 -13.20 4.55 -16.69
C CYS A 86 -12.26 5.64 -16.14
N ARG A 87 -11.54 5.32 -15.07
CA ARG A 87 -10.47 6.15 -14.49
C ARG A 87 -9.14 5.39 -14.55
N PRO A 88 -8.14 5.88 -15.29
CA PRO A 88 -6.83 5.24 -15.33
C PRO A 88 -6.06 5.45 -14.02
N LEU A 89 -5.28 4.45 -13.62
CA LEU A 89 -4.36 4.44 -12.48
C LEU A 89 -2.95 4.05 -12.98
N LEU A 90 -1.93 4.19 -12.13
CA LEU A 90 -0.52 3.99 -12.52
C LEU A 90 -0.25 2.61 -13.16
N GLU A 91 -0.91 1.55 -12.71
CA GLU A 91 -0.75 0.18 -13.26
C GLU A 91 -2.10 -0.54 -13.51
N ASN A 92 -3.22 0.17 -13.45
CA ASN A 92 -4.56 -0.42 -13.54
C ASN A 92 -5.62 0.63 -13.94
N TYR A 93 -6.89 0.30 -13.84
CA TYR A 93 -8.02 1.24 -13.97
C TYR A 93 -9.13 0.89 -12.98
N THR A 94 -10.02 1.85 -12.73
CA THR A 94 -11.29 1.62 -12.03
C THR A 94 -12.48 2.08 -12.89
N CYS A 95 -13.65 1.48 -12.67
CA CYS A 95 -14.89 1.81 -13.38
C CYS A 95 -15.92 2.41 -12.42
N GLU A 96 -16.34 3.64 -12.67
CA GLU A 96 -17.48 4.28 -12.01
C GLU A 96 -18.76 3.88 -12.76
N CYS A 97 -19.56 2.99 -12.19
CA CYS A 97 -20.77 2.49 -12.84
C CYS A 97 -21.91 3.52 -12.81
N PRO A 98 -22.72 3.63 -13.88
CA PRO A 98 -23.76 4.65 -13.96
C PRO A 98 -24.99 4.23 -13.15
N GLY A 99 -25.21 4.94 -12.04
CA GLY A 99 -26.35 4.74 -11.15
C GLY A 99 -26.39 3.35 -10.49
N ASP A 100 -27.54 3.00 -9.92
CA ASP A 100 -27.71 1.78 -9.10
C ASP A 100 -28.10 0.53 -9.92
N CYS A 101 -28.11 0.65 -11.25
CA CYS A 101 -28.56 -0.40 -12.16
C CYS A 101 -27.43 -1.33 -12.63
N TYR A 102 -26.17 -0.90 -12.45
CA TYR A 102 -24.99 -1.62 -12.92
C TYR A 102 -23.90 -1.64 -11.85
N CYS A 103 -23.25 -2.78 -11.69
CA CYS A 103 -22.17 -2.96 -10.71
C CYS A 103 -21.12 -4.00 -11.19
N GLY A 104 -20.11 -4.23 -10.35
CA GLY A 104 -18.94 -5.06 -10.67
C GLY A 104 -17.76 -4.24 -11.21
N ARG A 105 -16.55 -4.82 -11.20
CA ARG A 105 -15.29 -4.14 -11.62
C ARG A 105 -15.37 -3.48 -12.99
N LEU A 106 -16.13 -4.05 -13.91
CA LEU A 106 -16.33 -3.56 -15.27
C LEU A 106 -17.76 -3.07 -15.50
N CYS A 107 -18.56 -2.85 -14.44
CA CYS A 107 -19.98 -2.51 -14.56
C CYS A 107 -20.80 -3.51 -15.38
N GLN A 108 -20.34 -4.75 -15.50
CA GLN A 108 -20.90 -5.79 -16.36
C GLN A 108 -22.18 -6.42 -15.79
N ILE A 109 -22.42 -6.24 -14.49
CA ILE A 109 -23.52 -6.86 -13.78
C ILE A 109 -24.70 -5.90 -13.84
N SER A 110 -25.76 -6.26 -14.55
CA SER A 110 -27.06 -5.60 -14.44
C SER A 110 -27.75 -6.09 -13.17
N SER A 111 -28.17 -5.18 -12.27
CA SER A 111 -28.83 -5.57 -11.02
C SER A 111 -30.17 -6.28 -11.30
N PRO A 112 -30.33 -7.58 -10.96
CA PRO A 112 -31.55 -8.30 -11.28
C PRO A 112 -32.58 -8.09 -10.17
N LYS A 113 -33.59 -7.26 -10.43
CA LYS A 113 -34.90 -7.48 -9.80
C LYS A 113 -35.51 -8.76 -10.42
N THR A 114 -35.98 -9.64 -9.53
CA THR A 114 -37.10 -10.61 -9.67
C THR A 114 -36.76 -12.13 -9.57
N ILE A 115 -37.59 -12.81 -8.75
CA ILE A 115 -38.00 -14.24 -8.73
C ILE A 115 -37.41 -15.17 -7.65
N MET A 116 -38.12 -15.17 -6.51
CA MET A 116 -38.62 -16.30 -5.70
C MET A 116 -37.63 -17.20 -4.94
N PHE A 117 -37.67 -17.08 -3.60
CA PHE A 117 -37.63 -18.26 -2.73
C PHE A 117 -38.88 -18.35 -1.85
N LYS A 118 -39.86 -19.08 -2.40
CA LYS A 118 -40.80 -19.90 -1.64
C LYS A 118 -39.97 -21.00 -0.98
N THR A 119 -39.98 -21.11 0.36
CA THR A 119 -40.11 -22.35 1.15
C THR A 119 -39.62 -22.16 2.61
N ILE A 120 -40.62 -22.20 3.51
CA ILE A 120 -40.60 -22.57 4.94
C ILE A 120 -39.98 -21.57 5.95
N SER A 121 -40.88 -20.89 6.67
CA SER A 121 -40.87 -21.01 8.13
C SER A 121 -42.32 -21.02 8.65
N LYS A 122 -42.87 -22.24 8.75
CA LYS A 122 -44.04 -22.53 9.58
C LYS A 122 -43.54 -23.22 10.84
N SER A 123 -43.85 -22.66 12.01
CA SER A 123 -44.56 -23.38 13.08
C SER A 123 -45.19 -22.34 14.03
N PHE A 124 -46.51 -22.13 13.92
CA PHE A 124 -47.58 -22.68 14.80
C PHE A 124 -47.52 -22.07 16.22
N ALA A 125 -48.48 -21.35 16.80
CA ALA A 125 -49.91 -21.09 16.55
C ALA A 125 -50.29 -19.84 17.39
N TYR A 126 -50.79 -18.73 16.84
CA TYR A 126 -52.19 -18.42 16.50
C TYR A 126 -53.26 -18.89 17.50
N ILE A 127 -53.30 -18.28 18.68
CA ILE A 127 -54.55 -18.05 19.41
C ILE A 127 -54.48 -16.67 20.10
N SER A 128 -55.26 -15.61 19.82
CA SER A 128 -55.88 -15.10 18.60
C SER A 128 -56.90 -14.00 18.98
N ILE A 129 -56.84 -12.86 18.27
CA ILE A 129 -57.99 -12.13 17.69
C ILE A 129 -58.36 -10.71 18.18
N LEU A 130 -58.28 -10.28 19.46
CA LEU A 130 -58.86 -8.95 19.83
C LEU A 130 -57.91 -7.78 20.08
N ALA A 131 -56.62 -8.00 20.39
CA ALA A 131 -55.62 -6.93 20.49
C ALA A 131 -55.05 -6.48 19.13
N VAL A 132 -55.53 -7.08 18.03
CA VAL A 132 -54.89 -7.09 16.72
C VAL A 132 -55.16 -5.82 15.90
N ALA A 133 -56.31 -5.15 16.08
CA ALA A 133 -56.69 -4.01 15.23
C ALA A 133 -55.96 -2.69 15.59
N ALA A 134 -55.76 -2.39 16.87
CA ALA A 134 -55.05 -1.19 17.31
C ALA A 134 -53.53 -1.27 17.07
N VAL A 135 -52.96 -2.48 17.19
CA VAL A 135 -51.57 -2.77 16.84
C VAL A 135 -51.37 -2.74 15.33
N ALA A 136 -52.36 -3.14 14.51
CA ALA A 136 -52.27 -3.09 13.06
C ALA A 136 -52.13 -1.67 12.49
N MET A 137 -52.84 -0.66 13.01
CA MET A 137 -52.67 0.73 12.54
C MET A 137 -51.32 1.33 12.91
N PHE A 138 -50.80 1.03 14.11
CA PHE A 138 -49.47 1.47 14.57
C PHE A 138 -48.32 0.75 13.84
N VAL A 139 -48.47 -0.55 13.58
CA VAL A 139 -47.53 -1.36 12.78
C VAL A 139 -47.53 -0.92 11.32
N ILE A 140 -48.67 -0.61 10.70
CA ILE A 140 -48.71 -0.12 9.30
C ILE A 140 -48.03 1.25 9.16
N THR A 141 -48.20 2.16 10.12
CA THR A 141 -47.50 3.46 10.09
C THR A 141 -46.00 3.35 10.35
N MET A 142 -45.56 2.38 11.14
CA MET A 142 -44.13 2.11 11.40
C MET A 142 -43.49 1.22 10.31
N ASP A 143 -44.23 0.33 9.63
CA ASP A 143 -43.82 -0.41 8.42
C ASP A 143 -43.61 0.53 7.23
N MET A 144 -44.47 1.54 7.08
CA MET A 144 -44.30 2.57 6.02
C MET A 144 -43.11 3.49 6.28
N LEU A 145 -42.75 3.75 7.54
CA LEU A 145 -41.58 4.56 7.91
C LEU A 145 -40.26 3.76 7.91
N LYS A 146 -40.29 2.46 8.25
CA LYS A 146 -39.15 1.53 8.14
C LYS A 146 -38.82 1.14 6.69
N TYR A 147 -39.78 1.28 5.78
CA TYR A 147 -39.54 1.13 4.33
C TYR A 147 -38.81 2.30 3.67
N CYS A 148 -38.62 3.43 4.37
CA CYS A 148 -38.03 4.64 3.78
C CYS A 148 -36.69 5.06 4.36
N PHE A 149 -36.19 4.49 5.47
CA PHE A 149 -34.92 4.92 6.06
C PHE A 149 -34.18 3.75 6.71
N GLU A 150 -32.92 3.59 6.29
CA GLU A 150 -31.87 2.74 6.88
C GLU A 150 -32.11 1.21 6.74
N SER A 151 -31.23 0.41 6.15
CA SER A 151 -29.81 0.62 5.84
C SER A 151 -29.27 -0.62 5.12
N VAL A 152 -28.10 -0.42 4.48
CA VAL A 152 -27.06 -1.41 4.16
C VAL A 152 -27.29 -2.35 2.98
N ASP A 153 -26.59 -2.01 1.90
CA ASP A 153 -25.72 -2.87 1.08
C ASP A 153 -25.96 -4.38 1.15
N LEU A 154 -26.56 -4.94 0.09
CA LEU A 154 -26.38 -6.34 -0.26
C LEU A 154 -26.32 -6.48 -1.78
N CYS A 155 -25.12 -6.31 -2.33
CA CYS A 155 -24.73 -7.12 -3.48
C CYS A 155 -24.28 -8.47 -2.90
N PRO A 156 -24.99 -9.59 -3.16
CA PRO A 156 -24.47 -10.89 -2.83
C PRO A 156 -23.35 -11.23 -3.83
N ASP A 157 -22.10 -11.09 -3.39
CA ASP A 157 -20.95 -11.65 -4.08
C ASP A 157 -21.06 -13.17 -4.04
N ASN A 158 -21.53 -13.77 -5.14
CA ASN A 158 -21.36 -15.20 -5.38
C ASN A 158 -20.18 -15.38 -6.35
N ASP A 159 -19.05 -15.63 -5.70
CA ASP A 159 -17.88 -16.39 -6.14
C ASP A 159 -16.97 -15.80 -7.22
N ALA A 160 -15.97 -15.04 -6.74
CA ALA A 160 -14.58 -15.51 -6.77
C ALA A 160 -13.77 -14.79 -5.67
N LEU A 161 -13.28 -15.56 -4.70
CA LEU A 161 -12.23 -15.22 -3.73
C LEU A 161 -11.25 -14.18 -4.28
N ASN A 162 -11.32 -12.91 -3.86
CA ASN A 162 -10.29 -11.93 -4.17
C ASN A 162 -10.21 -10.87 -3.07
N PHE A 163 -9.20 -11.01 -2.22
CA PHE A 163 -8.72 -9.93 -1.37
C PHE A 163 -8.43 -8.71 -2.26
N THR A 164 -9.10 -7.58 -1.99
CA THR A 164 -8.79 -6.34 -2.71
C THR A 164 -7.75 -5.58 -1.89
N THR A 165 -6.51 -5.62 -2.34
CA THR A 165 -5.42 -4.81 -1.77
C THR A 165 -5.71 -3.34 -2.04
N ILE A 166 -5.71 -2.55 -0.97
CA ILE A 166 -5.88 -1.09 -1.00
C ILE A 166 -4.53 -0.43 -1.26
N PHE A 167 -3.49 -0.89 -0.55
CA PHE A 167 -2.11 -0.56 -0.86
C PHE A 167 -1.19 -1.72 -0.46
N LEU A 168 -0.04 -1.78 -1.13
CA LEU A 168 1.09 -2.64 -0.80
C LEU A 168 2.37 -1.81 -0.89
N ILE A 169 3.20 -1.83 0.15
CA ILE A 169 4.50 -1.15 0.19
C ILE A 169 5.58 -2.23 0.27
N THR A 170 6.28 -2.43 -0.84
CA THR A 170 7.43 -3.36 -0.99
C THR A 170 8.78 -2.63 -0.92
N PHE A 171 8.76 -1.30 -0.70
CA PHE A 171 9.90 -0.37 -0.80
C PHE A 171 10.63 -0.31 -2.18
N GLY A 172 10.26 -1.18 -3.13
CA GLY A 172 10.84 -1.31 -4.46
C GLY A 172 12.25 -1.90 -4.42
N SER A 173 12.95 -1.88 -5.55
CA SER A 173 14.24 -2.58 -5.69
C SER A 173 15.34 -1.64 -6.16
N GLY A 174 16.60 -2.02 -5.94
CA GLY A 174 17.74 -1.29 -6.50
C GLY A 174 19.11 -1.87 -6.15
N PRO A 175 20.14 -1.54 -6.94
CA PRO A 175 21.44 -2.19 -6.85
C PRO A 175 22.33 -1.69 -5.70
N THR A 176 21.94 -0.60 -5.04
CA THR A 176 22.73 -0.01 -3.94
C THR A 176 22.21 -0.51 -2.60
N LEU A 177 23.15 -0.79 -1.68
CA LEU A 177 22.83 -1.25 -0.34
C LEU A 177 21.80 -0.37 0.38
N PHE A 178 21.97 0.95 0.30
CA PHE A 178 21.04 1.92 0.87
C PHE A 178 20.22 2.58 -0.25
N SER A 179 18.90 2.60 -0.08
CA SER A 179 18.01 3.36 -0.96
C SER A 179 18.12 4.86 -0.67
N ASN A 180 17.94 5.70 -1.69
CA ASN A 180 17.77 7.15 -1.52
C ASN A 180 16.32 7.56 -1.24
N LYS A 181 15.38 6.61 -1.25
CA LYS A 181 13.97 6.84 -0.95
C LYS A 181 13.76 7.22 0.51
N THR A 182 12.65 7.88 0.78
CA THR A 182 12.23 8.39 2.08
C THR A 182 10.82 7.89 2.41
N PRO A 183 10.37 7.94 3.67
CA PRO A 183 9.00 7.57 4.04
C PRO A 183 7.90 8.27 3.24
N ALA A 184 8.16 9.52 2.81
CA ALA A 184 7.24 10.30 2.00
C ALA A 184 6.98 9.68 0.62
N ASP A 185 7.95 8.97 0.04
CA ASP A 185 7.79 8.26 -1.24
C ASP A 185 6.78 7.10 -1.15
N PHE A 186 6.47 6.66 0.08
CA PHE A 186 5.51 5.60 0.39
C PHE A 186 4.31 6.10 1.20
N ASN A 187 4.14 7.43 1.31
CA ASN A 187 3.03 8.09 2.00
C ASN A 187 2.89 7.71 3.50
N PHE A 188 4.00 7.41 4.19
CA PHE A 188 4.00 7.23 5.64
C PHE A 188 4.97 8.19 6.34
N THR A 189 4.80 8.30 7.65
CA THR A 189 5.69 9.05 8.54
C THR A 189 6.22 8.14 9.65
N THR A 190 7.36 8.50 10.22
CA THR A 190 7.99 7.77 11.33
C THR A 190 8.62 8.76 12.29
N SER A 191 8.75 8.37 13.57
CA SER A 191 9.51 9.15 14.56
C SER A 191 11.01 8.88 14.51
N HIS A 192 11.47 7.93 13.68
CA HIS A 192 12.86 7.55 13.56
C HIS A 192 13.59 8.44 12.54
N SER A 193 14.90 8.64 12.73
CA SER A 193 15.73 9.39 11.79
C SER A 193 16.32 8.48 10.72
N GLN A 194 16.30 8.90 9.46
CA GLN A 194 16.83 8.08 8.39
C GLN A 194 18.37 8.11 8.36
N SER A 195 18.98 6.94 8.21
CA SER A 195 20.39 6.76 7.88
C SER A 195 20.54 6.25 6.45
N PHE A 196 21.58 6.72 5.78
CA PHE A 196 21.97 6.29 4.43
C PHE A 196 23.34 5.59 4.44
N THR A 197 23.79 5.18 5.63
CA THR A 197 25.07 4.51 5.86
C THR A 197 24.87 3.33 6.82
N PHE A 198 25.94 2.57 7.03
CA PHE A 198 26.00 1.45 7.99
C PHE A 198 25.72 1.88 9.44
N ASP A 199 25.80 3.17 9.76
CA ASP A 199 25.54 3.68 11.10
C ASP A 199 24.01 3.78 11.31
N VAL A 200 23.37 2.66 11.62
CA VAL A 200 21.94 2.57 11.99
C VAL A 200 21.85 2.33 13.50
N ASN A 201 21.98 3.40 14.28
CA ASN A 201 21.88 3.41 15.74
C ASN A 201 20.44 3.52 16.23
N ASP A 202 20.23 3.34 17.53
CA ASP A 202 18.94 3.45 18.20
C ASP A 202 18.19 4.72 17.80
N GLY A 203 16.94 4.56 17.37
CA GLY A 203 16.08 5.65 16.93
C GLY A 203 16.26 5.99 15.45
N MET A 204 17.04 5.20 14.72
CA MET A 204 17.25 5.36 13.28
C MET A 204 16.71 4.19 12.47
N PHE A 205 16.54 4.45 11.18
CA PHE A 205 16.12 3.46 10.20
C PHE A 205 16.88 3.63 8.89
N ALA A 206 16.83 2.61 8.04
CA ALA A 206 17.31 2.66 6.67
C ALA A 206 16.42 1.80 5.76
N PHE A 207 16.36 2.14 4.48
CA PHE A 207 15.86 1.21 3.46
C PHE A 207 17.06 0.51 2.84
N VAL A 208 17.13 -0.81 2.99
CA VAL A 208 18.30 -1.59 2.56
C VAL A 208 17.91 -2.81 1.74
N ASN A 209 18.67 -3.15 0.70
CA ASN A 209 18.37 -4.31 -0.14
C ASN A 209 18.95 -5.62 0.43
N GLU A 210 19.83 -5.49 1.42
CA GLU A 210 20.32 -6.58 2.24
C GLU A 210 20.67 -6.04 3.64
N VAL A 211 20.54 -6.87 4.67
CA VAL A 211 20.87 -6.48 6.04
C VAL A 211 22.39 -6.24 6.15
N PRO A 212 22.85 -5.06 6.63
CA PRO A 212 24.28 -4.82 6.83
C PRO A 212 24.83 -5.65 8.01
N ASP A 213 25.99 -6.30 7.83
CA ASP A 213 26.64 -7.06 8.91
C ASP A 213 27.39 -6.16 9.89
N LEU A 214 26.67 -5.52 10.81
CA LEU A 214 27.27 -4.69 11.85
C LEU A 214 27.86 -5.57 12.96
N ASN A 215 29.18 -5.62 13.05
CA ASN A 215 29.93 -6.29 14.12
C ASN A 215 29.52 -7.75 14.40
N ASN A 216 29.07 -8.49 13.37
CA ASN A 216 28.60 -9.87 13.48
C ASN A 216 27.38 -10.03 14.43
N GLY A 217 26.64 -8.94 14.66
CA GLY A 217 25.47 -8.87 15.53
C GLY A 217 24.17 -9.18 14.79
N TRP A 218 24.09 -8.78 13.52
CA TRP A 218 22.92 -8.92 12.68
C TRP A 218 23.10 -10.02 11.63
N HIS A 219 22.00 -10.50 11.07
CA HIS A 219 21.99 -11.45 9.95
C HIS A 219 22.43 -10.78 8.65
N GLY A 220 23.73 -10.45 8.57
CA GLY A 220 24.34 -9.84 7.40
C GLY A 220 24.02 -10.56 6.08
N ASN A 221 23.76 -9.78 5.04
CA ASN A 221 23.40 -10.21 3.68
C ASN A 221 22.06 -10.93 3.58
N ALA A 222 21.21 -10.88 4.61
CA ALA A 222 19.85 -11.35 4.49
C ALA A 222 19.04 -10.41 3.57
N SER A 223 18.36 -10.98 2.59
CA SER A 223 17.50 -10.26 1.64
C SER A 223 16.13 -9.92 2.23
N ASP A 224 15.40 -9.09 1.51
CA ASP A 224 14.01 -8.74 1.80
C ASP A 224 13.07 -9.95 1.66
N TYR A 225 11.78 -9.74 1.87
CA TYR A 225 10.79 -10.81 1.80
C TYR A 225 10.27 -11.03 0.37
N THR A 226 10.24 -9.98 -0.47
CA THR A 226 9.56 -9.99 -1.76
C THR A 226 10.08 -11.10 -2.68
N THR A 227 9.22 -12.07 -3.00
CA THR A 227 9.65 -13.22 -3.81
C THR A 227 9.96 -12.81 -5.25
N ASN A 228 11.05 -13.36 -5.80
CA ASN A 228 11.57 -13.01 -7.14
C ASN A 228 12.04 -11.55 -7.28
N ASP A 229 12.27 -10.87 -6.17
CA ASP A 229 13.01 -9.62 -6.10
C ASP A 229 14.42 -9.91 -5.56
N THR A 230 15.44 -9.71 -6.38
CA THR A 230 16.82 -10.05 -6.00
C THR A 230 17.56 -8.90 -5.33
N ASP A 231 16.99 -7.70 -5.41
CA ASP A 231 17.55 -6.46 -4.90
C ASP A 231 16.47 -5.58 -4.27
N GLY A 232 15.45 -6.23 -3.70
CA GLY A 232 14.31 -5.61 -3.05
C GLY A 232 14.73 -4.94 -1.75
N TYR A 233 14.27 -3.70 -1.55
CA TYR A 233 14.53 -2.95 -0.33
C TYR A 233 13.60 -3.42 0.79
N MET A 234 14.12 -3.48 2.01
CA MET A 234 13.35 -3.66 3.22
C MET A 234 13.50 -2.45 4.14
N PHE A 235 12.54 -2.24 5.02
CA PHE A 235 12.56 -1.20 6.04
C PHE A 235 13.24 -1.72 7.31
N LEU A 236 14.53 -1.40 7.46
CA LEU A 236 15.35 -1.75 8.60
C LEU A 236 15.23 -0.70 9.70
N VAL A 237 14.91 -1.11 10.92
CA VAL A 237 14.65 -0.20 12.04
C VAL A 237 15.45 -0.63 13.26
N ASN A 238 16.29 0.27 13.76
CA ASN A 238 16.90 0.15 15.08
C ASN A 238 16.04 0.94 16.07
N VAL A 239 15.25 0.21 16.85
CA VAL A 239 14.13 0.76 17.61
C VAL A 239 14.61 1.40 18.91
N GLN A 240 14.15 2.61 19.24
CA GLN A 240 14.48 3.28 20.49
C GLN A 240 13.28 3.51 21.41
N GLY A 241 13.11 2.66 22.43
CA GLY A 241 12.14 2.91 23.51
C GLY A 241 10.70 2.48 23.20
N ILE A 242 9.80 2.81 24.13
CA ILE A 242 8.38 2.39 24.13
C ILE A 242 7.51 3.48 23.49
N ASP A 243 6.63 3.09 22.57
CA ASP A 243 5.72 3.93 21.79
C ASP A 243 6.28 4.84 20.65
N PRO A 244 7.57 4.79 20.22
CA PRO A 244 7.95 5.36 18.93
C PRO A 244 7.07 4.85 17.79
N GLN A 245 6.69 5.78 16.91
CA GLN A 245 5.97 5.48 15.67
C GLN A 245 6.97 4.97 14.65
N ILE A 246 7.02 3.65 14.47
CA ILE A 246 7.82 3.03 13.42
C ILE A 246 7.18 3.33 12.06
N PHE A 247 5.85 3.23 12.00
CA PHE A 247 5.05 3.52 10.82
C PHE A 247 3.77 4.25 11.22
N ASN A 248 3.44 5.31 10.50
CA ASN A 248 2.22 6.09 10.65
C ASN A 248 1.70 6.50 9.27
N TYR A 249 0.57 5.88 8.89
CA TYR A 249 -0.06 6.06 7.59
C TYR A 249 -1.50 6.51 7.76
N LYS A 250 -1.84 7.63 7.12
CA LYS A 250 -3.21 8.15 7.06
C LYS A 250 -3.90 7.57 5.85
N ILE A 251 -5.01 6.85 6.07
CA ILE A 251 -5.86 6.35 5.00
C ILE A 251 -7.24 7.02 5.10
N ASP A 252 -7.72 7.50 3.96
CA ASP A 252 -9.04 8.11 3.79
C ASP A 252 -9.91 7.19 2.91
N ASP A 253 -11.19 7.54 2.77
CA ASP A 253 -12.18 6.87 1.91
C ASP A 253 -12.41 5.37 2.16
N LEU A 254 -12.22 4.92 3.41
CA LEU A 254 -12.65 3.59 3.83
C LEU A 254 -14.18 3.50 3.90
N HIS A 255 -14.72 2.38 3.43
CA HIS A 255 -16.12 2.04 3.64
C HIS A 255 -16.37 1.69 5.11
N ILE A 256 -17.35 2.38 5.71
CA ILE A 256 -17.83 2.13 7.06
C ILE A 256 -18.48 0.75 7.12
N GLY A 257 -18.22 0.00 8.20
CA GLY A 257 -18.78 -1.33 8.41
C GLY A 257 -18.10 -2.45 7.59
N ARG A 258 -17.10 -2.11 6.78
CA ARG A 258 -16.29 -3.09 6.05
C ARG A 258 -15.13 -3.56 6.92
N LEU A 259 -14.81 -4.85 6.81
CA LEU A 259 -13.69 -5.49 7.49
C LEU A 259 -12.42 -5.35 6.63
N TYR A 260 -11.34 -4.92 7.27
CA TYR A 260 -10.03 -4.75 6.66
C TYR A 260 -8.98 -5.56 7.42
N GLU A 261 -7.90 -5.90 6.75
CA GLU A 261 -6.68 -6.44 7.36
C GLU A 261 -5.51 -5.50 7.06
N PHE A 262 -4.84 -5.05 8.12
CA PHE A 262 -3.57 -4.34 8.05
C PHE A 262 -2.46 -5.30 8.48
N SER A 263 -1.48 -5.54 7.60
CA SER A 263 -0.45 -6.55 7.83
C SER A 263 0.92 -6.10 7.34
N ALA A 264 1.97 -6.76 7.82
CA ALA A 264 3.33 -6.64 7.31
C ALA A 264 4.12 -7.92 7.58
N TYR A 265 5.16 -8.15 6.80
CA TYR A 265 6.18 -9.14 7.12
C TYR A 265 7.24 -8.49 8.02
N VAL A 266 7.57 -9.18 9.11
CA VAL A 266 8.52 -8.69 10.11
C VAL A 266 9.52 -9.79 10.41
N ALA A 267 10.79 -9.41 10.49
CA ALA A 267 11.88 -10.29 10.84
C ALA A 267 12.75 -9.66 11.94
N ASN A 268 13.23 -10.49 12.85
CA ASN A 268 14.27 -10.11 13.79
C ASN A 268 15.62 -10.18 13.07
N VAL A 269 16.31 -9.04 12.95
CA VAL A 269 17.61 -8.98 12.26
C VAL A 269 18.76 -9.38 13.17
N VAL A 270 18.53 -9.44 14.47
CA VAL A 270 19.56 -9.77 15.45
C VAL A 270 19.75 -11.28 15.51
N ARG A 271 21.01 -11.72 15.42
CA ARG A 271 21.33 -13.15 15.51
C ARG A 271 20.89 -13.70 16.86
N LYS A 272 20.38 -14.93 16.86
CA LYS A 272 19.92 -15.62 18.08
C LYS A 272 20.95 -15.61 19.23
N GLU A 273 22.24 -15.70 18.92
CA GLU A 273 23.34 -15.69 19.88
C GLU A 273 23.60 -14.31 20.52
N LYS A 274 23.04 -13.25 19.94
CA LYS A 274 23.22 -11.84 20.32
C LYS A 274 21.92 -11.21 20.83
N CYS A 275 20.82 -11.95 20.83
CA CYS A 275 19.50 -11.50 21.28
C CYS A 275 19.45 -11.38 22.81
N LEU A 276 19.75 -10.17 23.31
CA LEU A 276 19.53 -9.79 24.71
C LEU A 276 18.06 -9.44 24.94
N ASN A 277 17.53 -8.55 24.12
CA ASN A 277 16.11 -8.24 24.02
C ASN A 277 15.58 -8.73 22.68
N LYS A 278 14.28 -9.04 22.58
CA LYS A 278 13.63 -9.39 21.32
C LYS A 278 12.76 -8.23 20.85
N PRO A 279 12.67 -7.97 19.53
CA PRO A 279 11.75 -6.98 19.00
C PRO A 279 10.32 -7.36 19.33
N ASN A 280 9.49 -6.37 19.62
CA ASN A 280 8.06 -6.55 19.88
C ASN A 280 7.36 -5.27 19.44
N ILE A 281 6.49 -5.38 18.44
CA ILE A 281 5.75 -4.23 17.91
C ILE A 281 4.25 -4.42 18.12
N ARG A 282 3.52 -3.32 18.04
CA ARG A 282 2.06 -3.29 18.12
C ARG A 282 1.50 -2.64 16.87
N PHE A 283 0.64 -3.38 16.18
CA PHE A 283 -0.26 -2.83 15.17
C PHE A 283 -1.42 -2.14 15.88
N GLU A 284 -1.72 -0.91 15.49
CA GLU A 284 -2.79 -0.11 16.09
C GLU A 284 -3.51 0.73 15.04
N VAL A 285 -4.83 0.73 15.09
CA VAL A 285 -5.69 1.49 14.19
C VAL A 285 -6.46 2.51 15.01
N ARG A 286 -6.40 3.79 14.62
CA ARG A 286 -7.04 4.91 15.34
C ARG A 286 -7.93 5.72 14.41
N ALA A 287 -9.03 6.25 14.94
CA ALA A 287 -9.84 7.24 14.20
C ALA A 287 -9.10 8.58 14.06
N ILE A 288 -9.32 9.29 12.95
CA ILE A 288 -8.77 10.65 12.75
C ILE A 288 -9.69 11.64 13.47
N ASN A 289 -9.11 12.55 14.27
CA ASN A 289 -9.78 13.65 15.00
C ASN A 289 -10.37 13.30 16.38
N GLU A 290 -10.33 12.05 16.81
CA GLU A 290 -10.63 11.68 18.20
C GLU A 290 -9.33 11.27 18.87
N SER A 291 -8.65 12.23 19.51
CA SER A 291 -7.39 11.99 20.22
C SER A 291 -7.54 10.83 21.22
N GLY A 292 -7.21 9.61 20.78
CA GLY A 292 -7.16 8.41 21.60
C GLY A 292 -8.21 7.33 21.33
N ASN A 293 -9.12 7.45 20.34
CA ASN A 293 -10.05 6.35 20.06
C ASN A 293 -9.38 5.24 19.23
N VAL A 294 -8.97 4.18 19.92
CA VAL A 294 -8.34 2.99 19.33
C VAL A 294 -9.45 2.08 18.78
N ILE A 295 -9.48 1.90 17.47
CA ILE A 295 -10.41 1.01 16.78
C ILE A 295 -9.99 -0.44 16.97
N ALA A 296 -8.70 -0.74 16.77
CA ALA A 296 -8.14 -2.07 16.94
C ALA A 296 -6.67 -1.99 17.36
N LYS A 297 -6.21 -2.97 18.15
CA LYS A 297 -4.79 -3.13 18.48
C LYS A 297 -4.41 -4.59 18.65
N LYS A 298 -3.23 -4.99 18.17
CA LYS A 298 -2.68 -6.34 18.28
C LYS A 298 -1.16 -6.27 18.37
N GLY A 299 -0.60 -6.86 19.41
CA GLY A 299 0.85 -7.00 19.57
C GLY A 299 1.35 -8.22 18.82
N THR A 300 2.58 -8.15 18.31
CA THR A 300 3.25 -9.32 17.70
C THR A 300 3.68 -10.35 18.73
N GLY A 301 3.79 -9.94 20.00
CA GLY A 301 4.64 -10.63 20.95
C GLY A 301 6.10 -10.48 20.54
N ASP A 302 6.97 -11.29 21.15
CA ASP A 302 8.38 -11.31 20.78
C ASP A 302 8.53 -11.86 19.35
N VAL A 303 9.13 -11.07 18.46
CA VAL A 303 9.54 -11.52 17.13
C VAL A 303 10.70 -12.51 17.31
N PRO A 304 10.56 -13.76 16.85
CA PRO A 304 11.50 -14.81 17.15
C PRO A 304 12.87 -14.55 16.52
N ALA A 305 13.92 -14.83 17.29
CA ALA A 305 15.29 -14.88 16.79
C ALA A 305 15.65 -16.29 16.35
N CYS A 306 16.18 -16.41 15.15
CA CYS A 306 16.55 -17.68 14.52
C CYS A 306 18.08 -17.72 14.24
N TYR A 307 18.60 -18.90 13.90
CA TYR A 307 19.99 -19.03 13.45
C TYR A 307 20.20 -18.44 12.05
N ASN A 308 19.15 -18.49 11.23
CA ASN A 308 19.03 -17.74 9.98
C ASN A 308 17.85 -16.79 10.11
N MET A 309 17.94 -15.60 9.53
CA MET A 309 16.82 -14.65 9.52
C MET A 309 15.59 -15.29 8.87
N SER A 310 14.42 -15.09 9.49
CA SER A 310 13.16 -15.62 9.01
C SER A 310 12.08 -14.56 9.11
N TRP A 311 11.34 -14.39 8.03
CA TRP A 311 10.19 -13.49 7.94
C TRP A 311 8.94 -14.15 8.50
N SER A 312 8.10 -13.38 9.20
CA SER A 312 6.80 -13.81 9.68
C SER A 312 5.77 -12.74 9.39
N LYS A 313 4.61 -13.14 8.85
CA LYS A 313 3.50 -12.22 8.63
C LYS A 313 2.80 -11.94 9.95
N TYR A 314 2.61 -10.66 10.26
CA TYR A 314 1.79 -10.21 11.37
C TYR A 314 0.69 -9.30 10.83
N ASP A 315 -0.49 -9.43 11.42
CA ASP A 315 -1.70 -8.77 10.93
C ASP A 315 -2.57 -8.26 12.09
N ILE A 316 -3.48 -7.35 11.76
CA ILE A 316 -4.66 -7.04 12.54
C ILE A 316 -5.86 -6.85 11.61
N SER A 317 -6.98 -7.47 11.94
CA SER A 317 -8.26 -7.19 11.30
C SER A 317 -9.07 -6.17 12.08
N PHE A 318 -9.79 -5.31 11.38
CA PHE A 318 -10.62 -4.28 12.00
C PHE A 318 -11.79 -3.86 11.11
N GLU A 319 -12.90 -3.55 11.75
CA GLU A 319 -14.03 -2.85 11.14
C GLU A 319 -13.98 -1.40 11.61
N THR A 320 -14.21 -0.44 10.70
CA THR A 320 -14.19 0.99 11.05
C THR A 320 -15.58 1.61 10.93
N THR A 321 -15.92 2.46 11.89
CA THR A 321 -17.08 3.36 11.84
C THR A 321 -16.76 4.70 11.19
N HIS A 322 -15.50 4.90 10.79
CA HIS A 322 -14.97 6.13 10.21
C HIS A 322 -14.49 5.87 8.79
N SER A 323 -14.70 6.85 7.90
CA SER A 323 -14.16 6.81 6.53
C SER A 323 -12.66 7.08 6.48
N SER A 324 -12.06 7.60 7.57
CA SER A 324 -10.63 7.84 7.64
C SER A 324 -10.04 7.32 8.94
N VAL A 325 -8.90 6.65 8.87
CA VAL A 325 -8.18 6.10 10.03
C VAL A 325 -6.68 6.33 9.90
N VAL A 326 -5.97 6.18 11.01
CA VAL A 326 -4.51 6.11 11.07
C VAL A 326 -4.10 4.67 11.35
N LEU A 327 -3.23 4.12 10.51
CA LEU A 327 -2.58 2.83 10.70
C LEU A 327 -1.21 3.06 11.32
N LEU A 328 -0.95 2.40 12.45
CA LEU A 328 0.26 2.56 13.23
C LEU A 328 0.98 1.23 13.44
N MET A 329 2.31 1.24 13.33
CA MET A 329 3.18 0.27 13.99
C MET A 329 4.01 0.99 15.05
N LEU A 330 3.90 0.52 16.28
CA LEU A 330 4.51 1.13 17.47
C LEU A 330 5.47 0.13 18.13
N SER A 331 6.61 0.60 18.63
CA SER A 331 7.46 -0.23 19.48
C SER A 331 6.80 -0.51 20.83
N ASN A 332 6.91 -1.76 21.28
CA ASN A 332 6.46 -2.19 22.60
C ASN A 332 7.65 -2.66 23.48
N VAL A 333 8.89 -2.40 23.06
CA VAL A 333 10.12 -2.79 23.77
C VAL A 333 10.77 -1.56 24.41
N ALA A 334 11.28 -1.70 25.63
CA ALA A 334 12.11 -0.68 26.25
C ALA A 334 13.43 -0.47 25.50
N GLU A 335 14.12 0.66 25.74
CA GLU A 335 15.43 0.90 25.15
C GLU A 335 16.42 -0.23 25.50
N GLY A 336 17.24 -0.63 24.52
CA GLY A 336 18.33 -1.58 24.71
C GLY A 336 18.57 -2.46 23.49
N SER A 337 19.80 -2.97 23.38
CA SER A 337 20.25 -3.78 22.24
C SER A 337 19.44 -5.06 22.03
N GLY A 338 19.17 -5.40 20.77
CA GLY A 338 18.53 -6.65 20.36
C GLY A 338 17.10 -6.51 19.81
N ASN A 339 16.51 -5.32 19.91
CA ASN A 339 15.14 -5.02 19.48
C ASN A 339 15.03 -4.58 18.01
N ASP A 340 16.11 -4.74 17.25
CA ASP A 340 16.21 -4.35 15.84
C ASP A 340 15.39 -5.30 14.96
N LEU A 341 14.75 -4.74 13.95
CA LEU A 341 13.85 -5.48 13.07
C LEU A 341 13.92 -4.99 11.63
N ALA A 342 13.57 -5.89 10.71
CA ALA A 342 13.28 -5.55 9.33
C ALA A 342 11.78 -5.73 9.09
N ILE A 343 11.20 -4.83 8.31
CA ILE A 343 9.80 -4.84 7.90
C ILE A 343 9.75 -4.80 6.38
N ASP A 344 8.84 -5.60 5.82
CA ASP A 344 8.59 -5.62 4.38
C ASP A 344 7.13 -5.92 4.07
N ASP A 345 6.70 -5.68 2.84
CA ASP A 345 5.36 -5.98 2.32
C ASP A 345 4.23 -5.49 3.25
N ILE A 346 4.25 -4.19 3.55
CA ILE A 346 3.20 -3.56 4.37
C ILE A 346 1.94 -3.42 3.53
N GLU A 347 0.86 -4.06 3.95
CA GLU A 347 -0.37 -4.18 3.18
C GLU A 347 -1.60 -3.74 3.98
N LEU A 348 -2.51 -3.00 3.34
CA LEU A 348 -3.90 -2.91 3.76
C LEU A 348 -4.77 -3.54 2.68
N ARG A 349 -5.67 -4.44 3.07
CA ARG A 349 -6.61 -5.10 2.16
C ARG A 349 -8.01 -5.22 2.76
N VAL A 350 -9.01 -5.39 1.89
CA VAL A 350 -10.36 -5.78 2.31
C VAL A 350 -10.33 -7.26 2.74
N TYR A 351 -10.84 -7.54 3.93
CA TYR A 351 -10.86 -8.86 4.54
C TYR A 351 -12.30 -9.41 4.54
N SER A 352 -12.47 -10.67 4.11
CA SER A 352 -13.78 -11.34 4.08
C SER A 352 -13.84 -12.43 5.16
N THR A 353 -14.95 -12.55 5.88
CA THR A 353 -15.11 -13.48 7.01
C THR A 353 -15.24 -14.96 6.63
N ASN A 354 -15.11 -15.32 5.35
CA ASN A 354 -15.19 -16.72 4.91
C ASN A 354 -13.95 -17.56 5.29
N ASP A 355 -12.89 -16.95 5.84
CA ASP A 355 -11.64 -17.63 6.21
C ASP A 355 -11.62 -18.23 7.62
N LEU A 356 -12.72 -18.20 8.38
CA LEU A 356 -12.78 -18.83 9.71
C LEU A 356 -13.06 -20.35 9.68
N ASP A 357 -13.25 -20.95 8.50
CA ASP A 357 -13.61 -22.38 8.38
C ASP A 357 -12.46 -23.29 7.88
N ASP A 358 -11.29 -22.76 7.52
CA ASP A 358 -10.21 -23.59 6.91
C ASP A 358 -9.06 -23.97 7.88
N THR A 359 -9.25 -23.83 9.20
CA THR A 359 -8.28 -24.35 10.19
C THR A 359 -8.82 -25.43 11.13
N SER A 360 -9.90 -26.13 10.76
CA SER A 360 -10.35 -27.28 11.54
C SER A 360 -10.74 -28.52 10.74
N THR A 361 -9.88 -28.99 9.83
CA THR A 361 -9.92 -30.41 9.42
C THR A 361 -8.58 -30.91 8.90
N THR A 362 -7.70 -31.34 9.81
CA THR A 362 -6.87 -32.53 9.56
C THR A 362 -6.97 -33.42 10.78
N GLY A 363 -7.85 -34.42 10.68
CA GLY A 363 -7.83 -35.62 11.53
C GLY A 363 -6.82 -36.63 11.03
#